data_AF-A0AA96GKN6-F1
#
_entry.id   AF-A0AA96GKN6-F1
#
_cell.length_a   1.000
_cell.length_b   1.000
_cell.length_c   1.000
_cell.angle_alpha   90.00
_cell.angle_beta   90.00
_cell.angle_gamma   90.00
#
_symmetry.space_group_name_H-M   'P 1'
#
loop_
_entity.id
_entity.type
_entity.pdbx_description
1 polymer ?
#
loop_
_entity_poly.entity_id
_entity_poly.type
_entity_poly.pdbx_seq_one_letter_code
_entity_poly.pdbx_strand_id
1 'polypeptide(L)' 'MEWETVLAYMTGTVDQELLLRNKYLVAENRILRNQIRGRVRLRDGEQTTLAALGKRLGKKAMAEVMSVVKRETLLA' A
#
# COMPACT_ATOMS: atom_id res chain seq x y z
N MET A 1 32.08 -8.60 10.37
CA MET A 1 31.28 -9.83 10.40
C MET A 1 30.12 -9.70 11.39
N GLU A 2 30.34 -9.48 12.70
CA GLU A 2 29.21 -9.31 13.67
C GLU A 2 28.21 -8.19 13.31
N TRP A 3 28.70 -7.05 12.84
CA TRP A 3 27.86 -5.89 12.51
C TRP A 3 26.99 -6.10 11.26
N GLU A 4 27.42 -6.95 10.31
CA GLU A 4 26.63 -7.29 9.11
C GLU A 4 25.47 -8.20 9.48
N THR A 5 25.68 -9.15 10.39
CA THR A 5 24.63 -10.03 10.93
C THR A 5 23.60 -9.23 11.71
N VAL A 6 24.04 -8.30 12.57
CA VAL A 6 23.14 -7.42 13.33
C VAL A 6 22.35 -6.51 12.40
N LEU A 7 22.97 -5.94 11.36
CA LEU A 7 22.26 -5.15 10.35
C LEU A 7 21.25 -5.99 9.59
N ALA A 8 21.62 -7.19 9.11
CA ALA A 8 20.73 -8.09 8.38
C ALA A 8 19.54 -8.55 9.24
N TYR A 9 19.77 -8.77 10.54
CA TYR A 9 18.71 -9.09 11.49
C TYR A 9 17.76 -7.90 11.67
N MET A 10 18.29 -6.69 11.89
CA MET A 10 17.46 -5.49 12.07
C MET A 10 16.70 -5.11 10.80
N THR A 11 17.32 -5.19 9.62
CA THR A 11 16.62 -4.90 8.36
C THR A 11 15.60 -5.99 8.05
N GLY A 12 15.91 -7.26 8.33
CA GLY A 12 14.98 -8.38 8.16
C GLY A 12 13.75 -8.30 9.06
N THR A 13 13.91 -7.94 10.34
CA THR A 13 12.78 -7.78 11.27
C THR A 13 11.91 -6.58 10.91
N VAL A 14 12.52 -5.45 10.52
CA VAL A 14 11.80 -4.27 10.04
C VAL A 14 11.01 -4.60 8.76
N ASP A 15 11.59 -5.33 7.81
CA ASP A 15 10.88 -5.75 6.59
C ASP A 15 9.70 -6.67 6.89
N GLN A 16 9.85 -7.60 7.85
CA GLN A 16 8.77 -8.49 8.27
C GLN A 16 7.61 -7.72 8.94
N GLU A 17 7.93 -6.78 9.82
CA GLU A 17 6.93 -5.94 10.48
C GLU A 17 6.19 -5.05 9.47
N LEU A 18 6.92 -4.42 8.55
CA LEU A 18 6.35 -3.62 7.46
C LEU A 18 5.46 -4.47 6.55
N LEU A 19 5.88 -5.70 6.22
CA LEU A 19 5.09 -6.64 5.43
C LEU A 19 3.80 -7.04 6.16
N LEU A 20 3.88 -7.33 7.46
CA LEU A 20 2.72 -7.69 8.27
C LEU A 20 1.72 -6.53 8.35
N ARG A 21 2.21 -5.31 8.61
CA ARG A 21 1.39 -4.10 8.62
C ARG A 21 0.73 -3.83 7.28
N ASN A 22 1.45 -4.03 6.18
CA ASN A 22 0.88 -3.88 4.84
C ASN A 22 -0.24 -4.90 4.59
N LYS A 23 0.00 -6.18 4.91
CA LYS A 23 -1.03 -7.24 4.82
C LYS A 23 -2.28 -6.93 5.63
N TYR A 24 -2.10 -6.43 6.86
CA TYR A 24 -3.21 -5.99 7.71
C TYR A 24 -4.03 -4.88 7.03
N LEU A 25 -3.36 -3.80 6.59
CA LEU A 25 -4.02 -2.66 5.95
C LEU A 25 -4.72 -3.05 4.64
N VAL A 26 -4.16 -3.99 3.87
CA VAL A 26 -4.80 -4.53 2.67
C VAL A 26 -6.08 -5.30 3.03
N ALA A 27 -6.04 -6.15 4.06
CA ALA A 27 -7.21 -6.89 4.53
C ALA A 27 -8.31 -5.94 5.02
N GLU A 28 -7.94 -4.95 5.82
CA GLU A 28 -8.84 -3.91 6.33
C GLU A 28 -9.48 -3.12 5.18
N ASN A 29 -8.69 -2.65 4.20
CA ASN A 29 -9.20 -1.96 3.02
C ASN A 29 -10.20 -2.81 2.22
N ARG A 30 -9.97 -4.13 2.09
CA ARG A 30 -10.92 -5.04 1.43
C ARG A 30 -12.24 -5.15 2.21
N ILE A 31 -12.17 -5.28 3.53
CA ILE A 31 -13.35 -5.34 4.40
C ILE A 31 -14.16 -4.06 4.28
N LEU A 32 -13.51 -2.89 4.43
CA LEU A 32 -14.16 -1.58 4.30
C LEU A 32 -14.77 -1.40 2.91
N ARG A 33 -14.06 -1.79 1.85
CA ARG A 33 -14.59 -1.70 0.48
C ARG A 33 -15.84 -2.53 0.28
N ASN A 34 -15.93 -3.71 0.90
CA ASN A 34 -17.13 -4.55 0.81
C ASN A 34 -18.33 -3.98 1.59
N GLN A 35 -18.09 -3.08 2.54
CA GLN A 35 -19.15 -2.39 3.30
C GLN A 35 -19.66 -1.12 2.59
N ILE A 36 -18.81 -0.48 1.76
CA ILE A 36 -19.19 0.71 1.02
C ILE A 36 -20.16 0.34 -0.12
N ARG A 37 -21.36 0.94 -0.10
CA ARG A 37 -22.33 0.83 -1.20
C ARG A 37 -22.04 1.90 -2.25
N GLY A 38 -21.57 1.49 -3.43
CA GLY A 38 -21.30 2.38 -4.55
C GLY A 38 -19.81 2.70 -4.74
N ARG A 39 -19.50 3.83 -5.39
CA ARG A 39 -18.12 4.25 -5.69
C ARG A 39 -17.63 5.29 -4.68
N VAL A 40 -16.41 5.11 -4.18
CA VAL A 40 -15.72 6.14 -3.41
C VAL A 40 -15.21 7.22 -4.36
N ARG A 41 -15.78 8.43 -4.29
CA ARG A 41 -15.26 9.59 -5.01
C ARG A 41 -14.13 10.20 -4.19
N LEU A 42 -12.93 10.19 -4.76
CA LEU A 42 -11.79 10.90 -4.21
C LEU A 42 -11.85 12.37 -4.61
N ARG A 43 -11.64 13.27 -3.65
CA ARG A 43 -11.43 14.71 -3.90
C ARG A 43 -10.08 14.93 -4.58
N ASP A 44 -9.93 16.03 -5.31
CA ASP A 44 -8.72 16.32 -6.10
C ASP A 44 -7.41 16.28 -5.28
N GLY A 45 -7.45 16.72 -4.02
CA GLY A 45 -6.31 16.63 -3.10
C GLY A 45 -5.98 15.20 -2.67
N GLU A 46 -6.98 14.33 -2.54
CA GLU A 46 -6.81 12.91 -2.20
C GLU A 46 -6.23 12.16 -3.41
N GLN A 47 -6.71 12.46 -4.62
CA GLN A 47 -6.15 11.90 -5.86
C GLN A 47 -4.69 12.30 -6.06
N THR A 48 -4.36 13.58 -5.86
CA THR A 48 -2.98 14.08 -5.98
C THR A 48 -2.04 13.37 -5.00
N THR A 49 -2.49 13.17 -3.77
CA THR A 49 -1.72 12.46 -2.74
C THR A 49 -1.46 11.00 -3.15
N LEU A 50 -2.49 10.29 -3.62
CA LEU A 50 -2.33 8.90 -4.07
C LEU A 50 -1.45 8.79 -5.31
N ALA A 51 -1.54 9.74 -6.25
CA ALA A 51 -0.70 9.77 -7.44
C ALA A 51 0.79 10.01 -7.08
N ALA A 52 1.06 10.95 -6.16
CA ALA A 52 2.42 11.22 -5.68
C ALA A 52 3.05 10.01 -4.96
N LEU A 53 2.26 9.35 -4.10
CA LEU A 53 2.70 8.13 -3.41
C LEU A 53 2.88 6.96 -4.40
N GLY A 54 1.94 6.75 -5.32
CA GLY A 54 2.04 5.73 -6.36
C GLY A 54 3.26 5.90 -7.27
N LYS A 55 3.63 7.14 -7.61
CA LYS A 55 4.86 7.44 -8.37
C LYS A 55 6.12 7.05 -7.59
N ARG A 56 6.14 7.24 -6.27
CA ARG A 56 7.26 6.88 -5.38
C ARG A 56 7.37 5.38 -5.13
N LEU A 57 6.25 4.65 -5.08
CA LEU A 57 6.19 3.20 -4.91
C LEU A 57 6.81 2.42 -6.09
N GLY A 58 6.81 3.00 -7.29
CA GLY A 58 7.35 2.34 -8.49
C GLY A 58 6.43 1.23 -9.04
N LYS A 59 6.73 0.76 -10.26
CA LYS A 59 5.81 -0.07 -11.05
C LYS A 59 5.43 -1.42 -10.40
N LYS A 60 6.35 -2.07 -9.70
CA LYS A 60 6.12 -3.40 -9.09
C LYS A 60 5.19 -3.32 -7.88
N ALA A 61 5.52 -2.46 -6.91
CA ALA A 61 4.69 -2.28 -5.73
C ALA A 61 3.33 -1.64 -6.07
N MET A 62 3.28 -0.79 -7.10
CA MET A 62 2.01 -0.25 -7.59
C MET A 62 1.08 -1.34 -8.15
N ALA A 63 1.61 -2.38 -8.80
CA ALA A 63 0.80 -3.49 -9.31
C ALA A 63 0.12 -4.27 -8.16
N GLU A 64 0.84 -4.47 -7.05
CA GLU A 64 0.29 -5.10 -5.85
C GLU A 64 -0.80 -4.22 -5.21
N VAL A 65 -0.57 -2.91 -5.09
CA VAL A 65 -1.55 -1.96 -4.52
C VAL A 65 -2.78 -1.81 -5.42
N MET A 66 -2.64 -1.82 -6.74
CA MET A 66 -3.77 -1.76 -7.68
C MET A 66 -4.65 -3.02 -7.67
N SER A 67 -4.18 -4.14 -7.12
CA SER A 67 -5.06 -5.29 -6.88
C SER A 67 -6.11 -5.01 -5.79
N VAL A 68 -5.84 -4.04 -4.93
CA VAL A 68 -6.69 -3.61 -3.81
C VAL A 68 -7.56 -2.43 -4.22
N VAL A 69 -6.96 -1.43 -4.87
CA VAL A 69 -7.64 -0.24 -5.39
C VAL A 69 -7.92 -0.44 -6.89
N LYS A 70 -9.20 -0.63 -7.25
CA LYS A 70 -9.61 -0.73 -8.66
C LYS A 70 -9.20 0.56 -9.41
N ARG A 71 -8.68 0.44 -10.64
CA ARG A 71 -8.33 1.57 -11.52
C ARG A 71 -9.44 2.62 -11.66
N GLU A 72 -10.70 2.17 -11.60
CA GLU A 72 -11.91 3.01 -11.68
C GLU A 72 -12.03 4.04 -10.53
N THR A 73 -11.29 3.88 -9.42
CA THR A 73 -11.29 4.83 -8.30
C THR A 73 -10.21 5.92 -8.45
N LEU A 74 -9.20 5.70 -9.30
CA LEU A 74 -8.05 6.60 -9.47
C LEU A 74 -8.11 7.45 -10.75
N LEU A 75 -8.94 7.04 -11.72
CA LEU A 75 -9.09 7.70 -13.01
C LEU A 75 -10.57 8.02 -13.21
N ALA A 76 -10.99 9.18 -12.74
CA ALA A 76 -12.19 9.87 -13.20
C ALA A 76 -11.75 11.00 -14.14
#